data_AF-A0A7W7NYB5-F1
#
_entry.id   AF-A0A7W7NYB5-F1
#
_cell.length_a   1.000
_cell.length_b   1.000
_cell.length_c   1.000
_cell.angle_alpha   90.00
_cell.angle_beta   90.00
_cell.angle_gamma   90.00
#
_symmetry.space_group_name_H-M   'P 1'
#
loop_
_entity.id
_entity.type
_entity.pdbx_description
1 polymer ?
#
loop_
_entity_poly.entity_id
_entity_poly.type
_entity_poly.pdbx_seq_one_letter_code
_entity_poly.pdbx_strand_id
1 'polypeptide(L)'
;MAVEAKQPSPRTILATFYPQAWQNDCAIDVDAEGETTFDVTSEVLALGLHKARALKDNSTESDNLQMAERAPEWIKSWPGPYYIRVEDSVRDFFDF
;
A
#
# COMPACT_ATOMS: atom_id res chain seq x y z
N MET A 1 19.87 37.28 5.34
CA MET A 1 18.73 36.61 4.68
C MET A 1 18.86 35.14 5.00
N ALA A 2 18.02 34.62 5.88
CA ALA A 2 18.04 33.20 6.24
C ALA A 2 17.34 32.43 5.12
N VAL A 3 18.02 31.42 4.57
CA VAL A 3 17.39 30.43 3.71
C VAL A 3 16.50 29.57 4.60
N GLU A 4 15.20 29.63 4.39
CA GLU A 4 14.25 28.80 5.12
C GLU A 4 14.45 27.36 4.65
N ALA A 5 15.01 26.53 5.52
CA ALA A 5 15.13 25.10 5.27
C ALA A 5 13.70 24.55 5.14
N LYS A 6 13.37 24.06 3.94
CA LYS A 6 12.13 23.31 3.68
C LYS A 6 12.15 22.12 4.65
N GLN A 7 11.34 22.17 5.70
CA GLN A 7 11.23 21.07 6.66
C GLN A 7 11.01 19.77 5.88
N PRO A 8 11.70 18.66 6.21
CA PRO A 8 11.39 17.39 5.56
C PRO A 8 9.93 17.07 5.89
N SER A 9 9.11 16.94 4.85
CA SER A 9 7.75 16.41 4.98
C SER A 9 7.80 15.08 5.73
N PRO A 10 6.84 14.79 6.62
CA PRO A 10 6.80 13.49 7.28
C PRO A 10 6.81 12.40 6.20
N ARG A 11 7.77 11.47 6.30
CA ARG A 11 7.82 10.30 5.41
C ARG A 11 6.56 9.48 5.68
N THR A 12 5.85 9.07 4.63
CA THR A 12 4.70 8.18 4.72
C THR A 12 4.98 6.91 3.94
N ILE A 13 4.32 5.82 4.35
CA ILE A 13 4.35 4.55 3.62
C ILE A 13 3.05 4.48 2.83
N LEU A 14 3.16 4.48 1.51
CA LEU A 14 2.03 4.42 0.59
C LEU A 14 1.93 3.03 -0.02
N ALA A 15 0.76 2.43 0.06
CA ALA A 15 0.42 1.22 -0.66
C ALA A 15 -0.32 1.58 -1.96
N THR A 16 -0.17 0.76 -3.00
CA THR A 16 -0.95 0.84 -4.23
C THR A 16 -1.71 -0.45 -4.47
N PHE A 17 -3.02 -0.34 -4.63
CA PHE A 17 -3.93 -1.44 -4.91
C PHE A 17 -4.15 -1.62 -6.41
N TYR A 18 -4.09 -2.86 -6.87
CA TYR A 18 -4.31 -3.24 -8.26
C TYR A 18 -5.53 -4.18 -8.33
N PRO A 19 -6.71 -3.67 -8.70
CA PRO A 19 -7.92 -4.48 -8.81
C PRO A 19 -7.80 -5.46 -9.98
N GLN A 20 -8.30 -6.66 -9.77
CA GLN A 20 -8.37 -7.69 -10.80
C GLN A 20 -9.76 -8.32 -10.86
N ALA A 21 -10.06 -8.96 -12.00
CA ALA A 21 -11.27 -9.76 -12.18
C ALA A 21 -10.93 -11.12 -12.77
N TRP A 22 -11.78 -12.11 -12.49
CA TRP A 22 -11.69 -13.41 -13.13
C TRP A 22 -12.25 -13.34 -14.55
N GLN A 23 -11.40 -13.67 -15.52
CA GLN A 23 -11.79 -13.91 -16.91
C GLN A 23 -11.24 -15.26 -17.33
N ASN A 24 -12.11 -16.24 -17.59
CA ASN A 24 -11.73 -17.59 -18.01
C ASN A 24 -10.68 -18.24 -17.07
N ASP A 25 -10.94 -18.26 -15.76
CA ASP A 25 -10.04 -18.79 -14.71
C ASP A 25 -8.67 -18.09 -14.59
N CYS A 26 -8.51 -16.93 -15.23
CA CYS A 26 -7.32 -16.08 -15.12
C CYS A 26 -7.69 -14.75 -14.46
N ALA A 27 -6.86 -14.30 -13.51
CA ALA A 27 -6.97 -12.95 -12.98
C ALA A 27 -6.37 -11.97 -13.98
N ILE A 28 -7.14 -10.95 -14.36
CA ILE A 28 -6.70 -9.86 -15.22
C ILE A 28 -6.85 -8.53 -14.49
N ASP A 29 -5.92 -7.60 -14.72
CA ASP A 29 -6.02 -6.24 -14.19
C ASP A 29 -7.25 -5.55 -14.80
N VAL A 30 -7.98 -4.80 -13.98
CA VAL A 30 -9.15 -4.03 -14.39
C VAL A 30 -9.03 -2.57 -13.97
N ASP A 31 -9.88 -1.71 -14.52
CA ASP A 31 -9.92 -0.31 -14.16
C ASP A 31 -10.36 -0.13 -12.69
N ALA A 32 -9.67 0.76 -11.99
CA ALA A 32 -10.02 1.11 -10.62
C ALA A 32 -11.29 1.98 -10.58
N GLU A 33 -12.11 1.79 -9.54
CA GLU A 33 -13.28 2.63 -9.29
C GLU A 33 -12.92 4.01 -8.75
N GLY A 34 -11.70 4.18 -8.24
CA GLY A 34 -11.22 5.43 -7.66
C GLY A 34 -9.72 5.42 -7.35
N GLU A 35 -9.32 6.23 -6.37
CA GLU A 35 -7.93 6.32 -5.94
C GLU A 35 -7.40 4.96 -5.47
N THR A 36 -6.25 4.54 -6.01
CA THR A 36 -5.63 3.25 -5.73
C THR A 36 -4.50 3.33 -4.71
N THR A 37 -4.08 4.54 -4.35
CA THR A 37 -2.95 4.78 -3.45
C THR A 37 -3.45 5.29 -2.11
N PHE A 38 -2.99 4.70 -1.01
CA PHE A 38 -3.43 5.09 0.33
C PHE A 38 -2.31 4.91 1.36
N ASP A 39 -2.42 5.67 2.44
CA ASP A 39 -1.47 5.66 3.55
C ASP A 39 -1.64 4.40 4.41
N VAL A 40 -0.55 3.68 4.65
CA VAL A 40 -0.49 2.48 5.50
C VAL A 40 0.58 2.61 6.60
N THR A 41 1.02 3.83 6.89
CA THR A 41 2.13 4.09 7.82
C THR A 41 1.85 3.51 9.20
N SER A 42 0.64 3.70 9.73
CA SER A 42 0.25 3.22 11.06
C SER A 42 0.26 1.69 11.14
N GLU A 43 -0.30 1.03 10.12
CA GLU A 43 -0.42 -0.42 9.99
C GLU A 43 0.97 -1.05 9.90
N VAL A 44 1.85 -0.51 9.05
CA VAL A 44 3.21 -1.01 8.88
C VAL A 44 4.05 -0.78 10.14
N LEU A 45 3.91 0.37 10.81
CA LEU A 45 4.60 0.60 12.10
C LEU A 45 4.11 -0.37 13.19
N ALA A 46 2.82 -0.70 13.21
CA ALA A 46 2.25 -1.64 14.17
C ALA A 46 2.75 -3.09 13.99
N LEU A 47 3.19 -3.48 12.79
CA LEU A 47 3.83 -4.78 12.54
C LEU A 47 5.18 -4.93 13.25
N GLY A 48 5.88 -3.81 13.49
CA GLY A 48 7.26 -3.76 13.94
C GLY A 48 8.27 -4.00 12.81
N LEU A 49 9.49 -3.48 13.01
CA LEU A 49 10.53 -3.35 11.96
C LEU A 49 10.81 -4.65 11.20
N HIS A 50 10.98 -5.79 11.90
CA HIS A 50 11.32 -7.05 11.25
C HIS A 50 10.23 -7.52 10.29
N LYS A 51 8.96 -7.42 10.68
CA LYS A 51 7.82 -7.81 9.83
C LYS A 51 7.59 -6.80 8.72
N ALA A 52 7.72 -5.50 9.01
CA ALA A 52 7.65 -4.45 8.01
C ALA A 52 8.67 -4.69 6.87
N ARG A 53 9.94 -4.97 7.21
CA ARG A 53 10.99 -5.28 6.22
C ARG A 53 10.76 -6.57 5.43
N ALA A 54 9.93 -7.47 5.94
CA ALA A 54 9.58 -8.72 5.29
C ALA A 54 8.36 -8.60 4.36
N LEU A 55 7.66 -7.45 4.35
CA LEU A 55 6.57 -7.21 3.42
C LEU A 55 7.08 -7.32 1.97
N LYS A 56 6.30 -8.03 1.16
CA LYS A 56 6.53 -8.21 -0.27
C LYS A 56 5.28 -7.80 -1.01
N ASP A 57 5.49 -7.24 -2.19
CA ASP A 57 4.39 -6.99 -3.12
C ASP A 57 3.69 -8.30 -3.48
N ASN A 58 2.37 -8.26 -3.67
CA ASN A 58 1.57 -9.42 -4.07
C ASN A 58 1.76 -10.63 -3.14
N SER A 59 1.76 -10.36 -1.83
CA SER A 59 1.78 -11.39 -0.79
C SER A 59 0.54 -11.30 0.10
N THR A 60 0.23 -12.39 0.80
CA THR A 60 -0.88 -12.40 1.76
C THR A 60 -0.72 -11.30 2.83
N GLU A 61 0.51 -10.98 3.21
CA GLU A 61 0.81 -9.92 4.17
C GLU A 61 0.54 -8.52 3.61
N SER A 62 0.93 -8.23 2.36
CA SER A 62 0.58 -6.96 1.72
C SER A 62 -0.92 -6.84 1.49
N ASP A 63 -1.60 -7.95 1.17
CA ASP A 63 -3.02 -7.94 0.85
C ASP A 63 -3.91 -7.61 2.06
N ASN A 64 -3.42 -7.86 3.29
CA ASN A 64 -4.11 -7.42 4.52
C ASN A 64 -4.22 -5.89 4.62
N LEU A 65 -3.38 -5.13 3.90
CA LEU A 65 -3.46 -3.67 3.85
C LEU A 65 -4.71 -3.15 3.13
N GLN A 66 -5.46 -4.01 2.42
CA GLN A 66 -6.79 -3.67 1.90
C GLN A 66 -7.71 -3.10 3.00
N MET A 67 -7.52 -3.58 4.24
CA MET A 67 -8.30 -3.18 5.42
C MET A 67 -7.68 -2.04 6.22
N ALA A 68 -6.64 -1.37 5.70
CA ALA A 68 -6.03 -0.22 6.34
C ALA A 68 -7.08 0.88 6.62
N GLU A 69 -6.86 1.65 7.69
CA GLU A 69 -7.81 2.68 8.13
C GLU A 69 -8.09 3.68 7.00
N ARG A 70 -7.04 4.06 6.27
CA ARG A 70 -7.06 5.03 5.17
C ARG A 70 -7.35 4.43 3.80
N ALA A 71 -7.56 3.11 3.69
CA ALA A 71 -7.96 2.52 2.43
C ALA A 71 -9.35 3.05 2.01
N PRO A 72 -9.55 3.42 0.73
CA PRO A 72 -10.86 3.74 0.18
C PRO A 72 -11.89 2.63 0.42
N GLU A 73 -13.14 3.00 0.66
CA GLU A 73 -14.21 2.02 0.94
C GLU A 73 -14.46 1.03 -0.20
N TRP A 74 -14.24 1.46 -1.45
CA TRP A 74 -14.34 0.58 -2.61
C TRP A 74 -13.23 -0.47 -2.63
N ILE A 75 -12.01 -0.14 -2.15
CA ILE A 75 -10.91 -1.08 -1.98
C ILE A 75 -11.25 -2.09 -0.88
N LYS A 76 -11.70 -1.61 0.28
CA LYS A 76 -12.11 -2.47 1.41
C LYS A 76 -13.22 -3.45 1.04
N SER A 77 -14.09 -3.05 0.10
CA SER A 77 -15.25 -3.83 -0.34
C SER A 77 -15.00 -4.59 -1.65
N TRP A 78 -13.78 -4.58 -2.19
CA TRP A 78 -13.49 -5.19 -3.49
C TRP A 78 -13.73 -6.71 -3.45
N PRO A 79 -14.66 -7.24 -4.26
CA PRO A 79 -15.06 -8.65 -4.20
C PRO A 79 -14.16 -9.57 -5.03
N GLY A 80 -13.29 -9.00 -5.86
CA GLY A 80 -12.47 -9.72 -6.84
C GLY A 80 -11.07 -10.02 -6.35
N PRO A 81 -10.26 -10.71 -7.17
CA PRO A 81 -8.82 -10.79 -6.95
C PRO A 81 -8.20 -9.40 -6.98
N TYR A 82 -7.06 -9.26 -6.33
CA TYR A 82 -6.26 -8.05 -6.31
C TYR A 82 -4.85 -8.40 -5.88
N TYR A 83 -3.95 -7.44 -5.99
CA TYR A 83 -2.69 -7.45 -5.25
C TYR A 83 -2.34 -6.05 -4.77
N ILE A 84 -1.57 -5.98 -3.69
CA ILE A 84 -1.06 -4.71 -3.15
C ILE A 84 0.44 -4.62 -3.35
N ARG A 85 0.91 -3.44 -3.74
CA ARG A 85 2.34 -3.07 -3.71
C ARG A 85 2.62 -2.07 -2.60
N VAL A 86 3.71 -2.28 -1.88
CA VAL A 86 4.12 -1.44 -0.75
C VAL A 86 5.64 -1.53 -0.47
N GLU A 87 6.33 -2.53 -1.01
CA GLU A 87 7.70 -2.88 -0.63
C GLU A 87 8.68 -1.70 -0.78
N ASP A 88 8.64 -1.00 -1.91
CA ASP A 88 9.54 0.14 -2.16
C ASP A 88 9.25 1.31 -1.22
N SER A 89 7.99 1.57 -0.89
CA SER A 89 7.65 2.63 0.07
C SER A 89 8.11 2.31 1.49
N VAL A 90 8.08 1.02 1.88
CA VAL A 90 8.65 0.55 3.16
C VAL A 90 10.16 0.72 3.18
N ARG A 91 10.85 0.34 2.09
CA ARG A 91 12.30 0.52 1.94
C ARG A 91 12.70 1.97 2.06
N ASP A 92 12.02 2.85 1.34
CA ASP A 92 12.26 4.29 1.38
C ASP A 92 12.02 4.89 2.77
N PHE A 93 11.01 4.42 3.49
CA PHE A 93 10.71 4.91 4.84
C PHE A 93 11.78 4.51 5.86
N PHE A 94 12.30 3.28 5.78
CA PHE A 94 13.30 2.73 6.70
C PHE A 94 14.75 2.80 6.19
N ASP A 95 14.98 3.45 5.04
CA ASP A 95 16.26 3.64 4.35
C ASP A 95 17.09 2.32 4.22
N PHE A 96 16.55 1.27 3.57
CA PHE A 96 17.28 -0.02 3.37
C PHE A 96 17.11 -0.68 1.99
#